data_AF-A0A7S3N633-F1
#
_entry.id   AF-A0A7S3N633-F1
#
_cell.length_a   1.000
_cell.length_b   1.000
_cell.length_c   1.000
_cell.angle_alpha   90.00
_cell.angle_beta   90.00
_cell.angle_gamma   90.00
#
_symmetry.space_group_name_H-M   'P 1'
#
loop_
_entity.id
_entity.type
_entity.pdbx_description
1 polymer ?
#
loop_
_entity_poly.entity_id
_entity_poly.type
_entity_poly.pdbx_seq_one_letter_code
_entity_poly.pdbx_strand_id
1 'polypeptide(L)'
;ARSGPSIEKSSGPKLTGSEKQRDTRMNNILAAKAVSEVVRTSLGPRGMDKMIQDSNKKVLITNDGATILKQMEVIHPTARMLVEISKAQDIEAGDGTTSVVVIAGSLLKACQTLLEKGIHASAISSGLQVALDKALEIIDDMSVPVELDDRESLIQNAITSLASKVVSQNADILAPLAVDCVMKIIDKEHDTNADLRDVFVGKVLGGTVDD
;
A
#
# COMPACT_ATOMS: atom_id res chain seq x y z
N ALA A 1 -49.74 28.11 -20.75
CA ALA A 1 -48.40 28.29 -20.15
C ALA A 1 -48.56 28.54 -18.66
N ARG A 2 -48.35 27.52 -17.82
CA ARG A 2 -48.29 27.69 -16.35
C ARG A 2 -46.82 27.56 -15.95
N SER A 3 -46.22 28.66 -15.54
CA SER A 3 -44.88 28.75 -14.97
C SER A 3 -44.87 28.06 -13.61
N GLY A 4 -44.14 26.95 -13.49
CA GLY A 4 -43.88 26.30 -12.21
C GLY A 4 -42.93 27.14 -11.33
N PRO A 5 -42.93 26.95 -10.00
CA PRO A 5 -42.08 27.70 -9.10
C PRO A 5 -40.62 27.26 -9.25
N SER A 6 -39.75 28.25 -9.46
CA SER A 6 -38.29 28.10 -9.45
C SER A 6 -37.85 27.61 -8.08
N ILE A 7 -37.24 26.42 -8.00
CA ILE A 7 -36.59 25.93 -6.79
C ILE A 7 -35.34 26.78 -6.58
N GLU A 8 -35.40 27.76 -5.69
CA GLU A 8 -34.21 28.44 -5.18
C GLU A 8 -33.32 27.39 -4.51
N LYS A 9 -32.15 27.16 -5.10
CA LYS A 9 -31.07 26.41 -4.44
C LYS A 9 -30.68 27.19 -3.19
N SER A 10 -31.06 26.68 -2.02
CA SER A 10 -30.60 27.21 -0.73
C SER A 10 -29.08 27.07 -0.67
N SER A 11 -28.39 28.17 -0.96
CA SER A 11 -26.96 28.24 -0.75
C SER A 11 -26.71 28.25 0.76
N GLY A 12 -26.21 27.14 1.29
CA GLY A 12 -25.72 27.05 2.66
C GLY A 12 -24.70 28.14 2.98
N PRO A 13 -24.42 28.39 4.27
CA PRO A 13 -23.58 29.50 4.69
C PRO A 13 -22.21 29.45 3.99
N LYS A 14 -21.83 30.55 3.34
CA LYS A 14 -20.53 30.70 2.68
C LYS A 14 -19.45 30.78 3.75
N LEU A 15 -18.74 29.67 3.98
CA LEU A 15 -17.56 29.59 4.85
C LEU A 15 -16.49 30.60 4.40
N THR A 16 -15.79 31.21 5.36
CA THR A 16 -14.64 32.09 5.05
C THR A 16 -13.50 31.30 4.41
N GLY A 17 -12.59 31.98 3.68
CA GLY A 17 -11.49 31.30 2.96
C GLY A 17 -10.62 30.41 3.87
N SER A 18 -10.39 30.83 5.12
CA SER A 18 -9.62 30.08 6.12
C SER A 18 -10.39 28.85 6.63
N GLU A 19 -11.68 28.98 6.92
CA GLU A 19 -12.53 27.88 7.38
C GLU A 19 -12.73 26.83 6.29
N LYS A 20 -12.96 27.27 5.04
CA LYS A 20 -13.08 26.37 3.88
C LYS A 20 -11.80 25.57 3.65
N GLN A 21 -10.64 26.19 3.82
CA GLN A 21 -9.34 25.50 3.74
C GLN A 21 -9.16 24.48 4.87
N ARG A 22 -9.53 24.81 6.11
CA ARG A 22 -9.47 23.90 7.25
C ARG A 22 -10.39 22.68 7.04
N ASP A 23 -11.62 22.94 6.60
CA ASP A 23 -12.62 21.91 6.31
C ASP A 23 -12.18 20.98 5.16
N THR A 24 -11.62 21.55 4.09
CA THR A 24 -11.07 20.76 2.97
C THR A 24 -9.93 19.84 3.42
N ARG A 25 -8.99 20.35 4.24
CA ARG A 25 -7.90 19.52 4.79
C ARG A 25 -8.43 18.38 5.66
N MET A 26 -9.44 18.65 6.47
CA MET A 26 -10.06 17.64 7.32
C MET A 26 -10.72 16.54 6.50
N ASN A 27 -11.48 16.91 5.47
CA ASN A 27 -12.11 15.96 4.55
C ASN A 27 -11.08 15.08 3.82
N ASN A 28 -9.96 15.67 3.38
CA ASN A 28 -8.86 14.93 2.77
C ASN A 28 -8.27 13.88 3.72
N ILE A 29 -8.01 14.27 4.98
CA ILE A 29 -7.48 13.36 6.01
C ILE A 29 -8.48 12.24 6.32
N LEU A 30 -9.77 12.56 6.43
CA LEU A 30 -10.82 11.58 6.69
C LEU A 30 -10.92 10.54 5.57
N ALA A 31 -10.90 10.97 4.31
CA ALA A 31 -10.92 10.06 3.16
C ALA A 31 -9.71 9.12 3.13
N ALA A 32 -8.51 9.65 3.40
CA ALA A 32 -7.29 8.85 3.46
C ALA A 32 -7.31 7.84 4.62
N LYS A 33 -7.77 8.26 5.80
CA LYS A 33 -7.92 7.38 6.97
C LYS A 33 -8.93 6.26 6.70
N ALA A 34 -10.05 6.56 6.05
CA ALA A 34 -11.05 5.56 5.69
C ALA A 34 -10.45 4.44 4.82
N VAL A 35 -9.69 4.82 3.78
CA VAL A 35 -8.98 3.84 2.92
C VAL A 35 -7.93 3.05 3.69
N SER A 36 -7.16 3.71 4.56
CA SER A 36 -6.16 3.05 5.40
C SER A 36 -6.77 2.01 6.33
N GLU A 37 -7.92 2.27 6.96
CA GLU A 37 -8.58 1.31 7.86
C GLU A 37 -9.14 0.09 7.10
N VAL A 38 -9.56 0.26 5.83
CA VAL A 38 -10.01 -0.86 4.98
C VAL A 38 -8.89 -1.88 4.77
N VAL A 39 -7.69 -1.41 4.39
CA VAL A 39 -6.54 -2.29 4.11
C VAL A 39 -5.83 -2.77 5.38
N ARG A 40 -5.94 -2.03 6.49
CA ARG A 40 -5.25 -2.34 7.75
C ARG A 40 -5.54 -3.75 8.28
N THR A 41 -6.76 -4.23 8.07
CA THR A 41 -7.18 -5.56 8.54
C THR A 41 -6.60 -6.74 7.74
N SER A 42 -5.87 -6.45 6.66
CA SER A 42 -5.10 -7.41 5.87
C SER A 42 -3.60 -7.38 6.22
N LEU A 43 -3.16 -6.53 7.15
CA LEU A 43 -1.74 -6.43 7.49
C LEU A 43 -1.25 -7.64 8.32
N GLY A 44 -0.16 -8.25 7.86
CA GLY A 44 0.60 -9.30 8.58
C GLY A 44 0.04 -10.71 8.45
N PRO A 45 0.66 -11.72 9.10
CA PRO A 45 0.30 -13.14 8.94
C PRO A 45 -1.10 -13.51 9.46
N ARG A 46 -1.69 -12.67 10.32
CA ARG A 46 -3.07 -12.79 10.80
C ARG A 46 -4.04 -11.87 10.06
N GLY A 47 -3.56 -11.21 9.00
CA GLY A 47 -4.38 -10.40 8.11
C GLY A 47 -5.41 -11.28 7.41
N MET A 48 -6.64 -10.78 7.28
CA MET A 48 -7.70 -11.50 6.59
C MET A 48 -7.79 -11.07 5.13
N ASP A 49 -8.12 -12.03 4.27
CA ASP A 49 -8.41 -11.79 2.87
C ASP A 49 -9.65 -10.92 2.70
N LYS A 50 -9.67 -10.15 1.62
CA LYS A 50 -10.82 -9.37 1.18
C LYS A 50 -11.43 -10.03 -0.04
N MET A 51 -12.72 -10.36 0.07
CA MET A 51 -13.56 -10.68 -1.06
C MET A 51 -14.13 -9.38 -1.64
N ILE A 52 -13.74 -9.06 -2.87
CA ILE A 52 -14.18 -7.88 -3.61
C ILE A 52 -14.97 -8.35 -4.82
N GLN A 53 -16.18 -7.81 -4.99
CA GLN A 53 -17.00 -8.04 -6.18
C GLN A 53 -16.99 -6.78 -7.05
N ASP A 54 -16.51 -6.91 -8.28
CA ASP A 54 -16.56 -5.84 -9.27
C ASP A 54 -18.00 -5.66 -9.81
N SER A 55 -18.26 -4.51 -10.43
CA SER A 55 -19.44 -4.16 -11.20
C SER A 55 -19.87 -5.27 -12.19
N ASN A 56 -18.92 -6.00 -12.76
CA ASN A 56 -19.13 -7.12 -13.68
C ASN A 56 -19.46 -8.46 -12.98
N LYS A 57 -19.74 -8.45 -11.66
CA LYS A 57 -19.93 -9.63 -10.80
C LYS A 57 -18.74 -10.58 -10.70
N LYS A 58 -17.57 -10.19 -11.20
CA LYS A 58 -16.32 -10.94 -10.99
C LYS A 58 -15.92 -10.82 -9.53
N VAL A 59 -15.67 -11.96 -8.89
CA VAL A 59 -15.21 -12.02 -7.50
C VAL A 59 -13.70 -12.19 -7.49
N LEU A 60 -13.02 -11.37 -6.69
CA LEU A 60 -11.60 -11.47 -6.40
C LEU A 60 -11.42 -11.61 -4.90
N ILE A 61 -10.63 -12.61 -4.48
CA ILE A 61 -10.23 -12.79 -3.09
C ILE A 61 -8.73 -12.52 -3.02
N THR A 62 -8.32 -11.56 -2.19
CA THR A 62 -6.90 -11.20 -2.06
C THR A 62 -6.60 -10.56 -0.71
N ASN A 63 -5.37 -10.75 -0.25
CA ASN A 63 -4.78 -10.03 0.89
C ASN A 63 -3.96 -8.81 0.43
N ASP A 64 -3.48 -8.81 -0.81
CA ASP A 64 -2.55 -7.79 -1.29
C ASP A 64 -3.20 -6.40 -1.33
N GLY A 65 -2.61 -5.46 -0.60
CA GLY A 65 -3.08 -4.08 -0.47
C GLY A 65 -3.15 -3.36 -1.82
N ALA A 66 -2.18 -3.56 -2.70
CA ALA A 66 -2.18 -2.92 -4.02
C ALA A 66 -3.35 -3.41 -4.88
N THR A 67 -3.60 -4.73 -4.88
CA THR A 67 -4.73 -5.33 -5.58
C THR A 67 -6.08 -4.90 -5.00
N ILE A 68 -6.22 -4.86 -3.67
CA ILE A 68 -7.43 -4.37 -2.98
C ILE A 68 -7.75 -2.94 -3.43
N LEU A 69 -6.75 -2.06 -3.37
CA LEU A 69 -6.89 -0.64 -3.69
C LEU A 69 -7.14 -0.38 -5.17
N LYS A 70 -6.61 -1.23 -6.06
CA LYS A 70 -6.85 -1.16 -7.51
C LYS A 70 -8.28 -1.53 -7.90
N GLN A 71 -8.91 -2.47 -7.17
CA GLN A 71 -10.29 -2.88 -7.42
C GLN A 71 -11.32 -1.96 -6.75
N MET A 72 -10.91 -1.19 -5.74
CA MET A 72 -11.80 -0.26 -5.06
C MET A 72 -12.04 0.98 -5.92
N GLU A 73 -13.31 1.32 -6.17
CA GLU A 73 -13.68 2.55 -6.87
C GLU A 73 -13.51 3.78 -5.96
N VAL A 74 -12.30 4.34 -5.96
CA VAL A 74 -11.96 5.49 -5.10
C VAL A 74 -12.24 6.81 -5.81
N ILE A 75 -13.29 7.51 -5.36
CA ILE A 75 -13.71 8.81 -5.92
C ILE A 75 -12.83 9.96 -5.38
N HIS A 76 -12.48 9.92 -4.10
CA HIS A 76 -11.83 11.06 -3.43
C HIS A 76 -10.34 11.21 -3.87
N PRO A 77 -9.86 12.41 -4.26
CA PRO A 77 -8.50 12.60 -4.78
C PRO A 77 -7.39 12.12 -3.83
N THR A 78 -7.45 12.48 -2.54
CA THR A 78 -6.46 12.02 -1.55
C THR A 78 -6.45 10.51 -1.37
N ALA A 79 -7.61 9.87 -1.51
CA ALA A 79 -7.70 8.43 -1.42
C ALA A 79 -7.11 7.77 -2.69
N ARG A 80 -7.27 8.37 -3.88
CA ARG A 80 -6.53 7.96 -5.10
C ARG A 80 -5.01 8.10 -4.92
N MET A 81 -4.53 9.12 -4.22
CA MET A 81 -3.09 9.24 -3.93
C MET A 81 -2.57 8.04 -3.12
N LEU A 82 -3.35 7.51 -2.17
CA LEU A 82 -2.96 6.29 -1.44
C LEU A 82 -2.90 5.05 -2.34
N VAL A 83 -3.81 4.95 -3.33
CA VAL A 83 -3.76 3.88 -4.33
C VAL A 83 -2.45 3.95 -5.13
N GLU A 84 -2.04 5.15 -5.55
CA GLU A 84 -0.79 5.34 -6.30
C GLU A 84 0.46 5.06 -5.45
N ILE A 85 0.46 5.45 -4.16
CA ILE A 85 1.55 5.11 -3.24
C ILE A 85 1.69 3.59 -3.09
N SER A 86 0.57 2.87 -2.95
CA SER A 86 0.59 1.41 -2.87
C SER A 86 1.13 0.75 -4.14
N LYS A 87 0.81 1.30 -5.32
CA LYS A 87 1.34 0.80 -6.61
C LYS A 87 2.84 1.08 -6.75
N ALA A 88 3.29 2.27 -6.33
CA ALA A 88 4.71 2.59 -6.35
C ALA A 88 5.50 1.61 -5.48
N GLN A 89 4.99 1.29 -4.28
CA GLN A 89 5.60 0.29 -3.41
C GLN A 89 5.63 -1.12 -4.02
N ASP A 90 4.57 -1.51 -4.73
CA ASP A 90 4.48 -2.79 -5.44
C ASP A 90 5.54 -2.90 -6.56
N ILE A 91 5.86 -1.79 -7.25
CA ILE A 91 6.87 -1.74 -8.31
C ILE A 91 8.30 -1.71 -7.72
N GLU A 92 8.54 -0.88 -6.71
CA GLU A 92 9.89 -0.65 -6.19
C GLU A 92 10.38 -1.80 -5.29
N ALA A 93 9.50 -2.37 -4.46
CA ALA A 93 9.88 -3.40 -3.49
C ALA A 93 9.09 -4.70 -3.63
N GLY A 94 7.85 -4.66 -4.16
CA GLY A 94 6.97 -5.84 -4.25
C GLY A 94 6.44 -6.38 -2.91
N ASP A 95 6.79 -5.73 -1.80
CA ASP A 95 6.29 -6.02 -0.45
C ASP A 95 6.00 -4.70 0.31
N GLY A 96 5.18 -4.79 1.35
CA GLY A 96 4.81 -3.64 2.18
C GLY A 96 3.75 -2.73 1.56
N THR A 97 3.06 -3.17 0.50
CA THR A 97 1.96 -2.43 -0.16
C THR A 97 0.86 -2.02 0.82
N THR A 98 0.51 -2.91 1.75
CA THR A 98 -0.43 -2.61 2.84
C THR A 98 0.19 -1.69 3.89
N SER A 99 1.44 -1.93 4.26
CA SER A 99 2.16 -1.17 5.30
C SER A 99 2.27 0.31 4.96
N VAL A 100 2.66 0.65 3.73
CA VAL A 100 2.85 2.04 3.30
C VAL A 100 1.54 2.84 3.39
N VAL A 101 0.41 2.22 3.07
CA VAL A 101 -0.92 2.86 3.14
C VAL A 101 -1.36 3.05 4.60
N VAL A 102 -1.10 2.07 5.46
CA VAL A 102 -1.40 2.16 6.90
C VAL A 102 -0.56 3.21 7.59
N ILE A 103 0.73 3.31 7.24
CA ILE A 103 1.64 4.34 7.74
C ILE A 103 1.16 5.72 7.28
N ALA A 104 0.82 5.89 6.00
CA ALA A 104 0.31 7.16 5.47
C ALA A 104 -0.97 7.61 6.19
N GLY A 105 -1.93 6.71 6.40
CA GLY A 105 -3.15 6.99 7.17
C GLY A 105 -2.86 7.39 8.63
N SER A 106 -1.88 6.73 9.26
CA SER A 106 -1.46 7.01 10.63
C SER A 106 -0.75 8.37 10.76
N LEU A 107 0.12 8.71 9.81
CA LEU A 107 0.78 10.02 9.74
C LEU A 107 -0.24 11.14 9.53
N LEU A 108 -1.21 10.96 8.64
CA LEU A 108 -2.28 11.95 8.43
C LEU A 108 -3.15 12.12 9.67
N LYS A 109 -3.42 11.05 10.43
CA LYS A 109 -4.09 11.13 11.74
C LYS A 109 -3.27 11.94 12.75
N ALA A 110 -1.95 11.73 12.82
CA ALA A 110 -1.09 12.53 13.69
C ALA A 110 -1.05 14.01 13.26
N CYS A 111 -0.98 14.28 11.95
CA CYS A 111 -1.04 15.63 11.39
C CYS A 111 -2.35 16.35 11.76
N GLN A 112 -3.48 15.63 11.76
CA GLN A 112 -4.77 16.17 12.19
C GLN A 112 -4.69 16.77 13.60
N THR A 113 -4.11 16.04 14.55
CA THR A 113 -3.95 16.52 15.94
C THR A 113 -3.04 17.74 16.03
N LEU A 114 -1.99 17.84 15.21
CA LEU A 114 -1.11 19.00 15.17
C LEU A 114 -1.81 20.23 14.57
N LEU A 115 -2.62 20.03 13.52
CA LEU A 115 -3.45 21.08 12.92
C LEU A 115 -4.52 21.59 13.90
N GLU A 116 -5.12 20.71 14.69
CA GLU A 116 -6.09 21.06 15.73
C GLU A 116 -5.45 21.93 16.83
N LYS A 117 -4.18 21.70 17.16
CA LYS A 117 -3.36 22.52 18.06
C LYS A 117 -2.93 23.86 17.46
N GLY A 118 -3.30 24.15 16.21
CA GLY A 118 -2.99 25.42 15.54
C GLY A 118 -1.60 25.48 14.90
N ILE A 119 -0.89 24.36 14.78
CA ILE A 119 0.42 24.31 14.11
C ILE A 119 0.20 24.46 12.60
N HIS A 120 0.99 25.32 11.96
CA HIS A 120 0.89 25.56 10.52
C HIS A 120 1.32 24.33 9.71
N ALA A 121 0.58 23.99 8.64
CA ALA A 121 0.81 22.78 7.85
C ALA A 121 2.23 22.69 7.26
N SER A 122 2.83 23.82 6.88
CA SER A 122 4.21 23.87 6.39
C SER A 122 5.24 23.47 7.46
N ALA A 123 5.01 23.83 8.73
CA ALA A 123 5.89 23.41 9.82
C ALA A 123 5.77 21.91 10.09
N ILE A 124 4.55 21.35 10.00
CA ILE A 124 4.32 19.90 10.12
C ILE A 124 5.05 19.16 8.99
N SER A 125 4.89 19.62 7.74
CA SER A 125 5.56 19.03 6.59
C SER A 125 7.09 19.06 6.72
N SER A 126 7.64 20.19 7.17
CA SER A 126 9.09 20.32 7.38
C SER A 126 9.59 19.39 8.48
N GLY A 127 8.83 19.26 9.58
CA GLY A 127 9.15 18.33 10.66
C GLY A 127 9.10 16.87 10.23
N LEU A 128 8.15 16.49 9.36
CA LEU A 128 8.08 15.14 8.80
C LEU A 128 9.28 14.83 7.88
N GLN A 129 9.79 15.81 7.14
CA GLN A 129 10.99 15.62 6.32
C GLN A 129 12.21 15.32 7.19
N VAL A 130 12.42 16.10 8.25
CA VAL A 130 13.53 15.86 9.21
C VAL A 130 13.38 14.49 9.89
N ALA A 131 12.15 14.10 10.22
CA ALA A 131 11.87 12.79 10.81
C ALA A 131 12.14 11.64 9.82
N LEU A 132 11.85 11.83 8.53
CA LEU A 132 12.15 10.86 7.48
C LEU A 132 13.66 10.64 7.35
N ASP A 133 14.43 11.73 7.26
CA ASP A 133 15.88 11.64 7.11
C ASP A 133 16.51 10.87 8.29
N LYS A 134 16.05 11.15 9.52
CA LYS A 134 16.52 10.44 10.71
C LYS A 134 16.02 8.99 10.78
N ALA A 135 14.81 8.70 10.29
CA ALA A 135 14.29 7.34 10.23
C ALA A 135 15.10 6.47 9.26
N LEU A 136 15.52 7.03 8.11
CA LEU A 136 16.37 6.33 7.15
C LEU A 136 17.74 5.98 7.76
N GLU A 137 18.38 6.93 8.46
CA GLU A 137 19.64 6.69 9.17
C GLU A 137 19.51 5.54 10.18
N ILE A 138 18.44 5.54 10.99
CA ILE A 138 18.21 4.49 11.99
C ILE A 138 17.94 3.13 11.34
N ILE A 139 17.18 3.10 10.24
CA ILE A 139 16.88 1.85 9.52
C ILE A 139 18.17 1.26 8.92
N ASP A 140 19.04 2.11 8.36
CA ASP A 140 20.33 1.70 7.80
C ASP A 140 21.26 1.14 8.90
N ASP A 141 21.36 1.83 10.03
CA ASP A 141 22.14 1.40 11.20
C ASP A 141 21.63 0.07 11.80
N MET A 142 20.33 -0.19 11.72
CA MET A 142 19.70 -1.42 12.21
C MET A 142 19.68 -2.55 11.17
N SER A 143 20.07 -2.26 9.92
CA SER A 143 20.02 -3.24 8.84
C SER A 143 21.03 -4.35 9.06
N VAL A 144 20.66 -5.57 8.67
CA VAL A 144 21.56 -6.72 8.68
C VAL A 144 21.94 -7.00 7.23
N PRO A 145 23.21 -6.86 6.84
CA PRO A 145 23.62 -7.13 5.47
C PRO A 145 23.42 -8.61 5.14
N VAL A 146 22.86 -8.89 3.96
CA VAL A 146 22.64 -10.23 3.44
C VAL A 146 23.36 -10.33 2.10
N GLU A 147 24.19 -11.36 1.97
CA GLU A 147 24.91 -11.63 0.73
C GLU A 147 24.04 -12.45 -0.24
N LEU A 148 24.18 -12.22 -1.54
CA LEU A 148 23.40 -12.92 -2.58
C LEU A 148 23.78 -14.39 -2.76
N ASP A 149 24.86 -14.86 -2.13
CA ASP A 149 25.23 -16.28 -2.05
C ASP A 149 24.64 -16.98 -0.81
N ASP A 150 24.13 -16.24 0.17
CA ASP A 150 23.44 -16.79 1.33
C ASP A 150 22.01 -17.23 0.98
N ARG A 151 21.95 -18.37 0.30
CA ARG A 151 20.70 -18.99 -0.13
C ARG A 151 19.74 -19.25 1.04
N GLU A 152 20.25 -19.57 2.23
CA GLU A 152 19.42 -19.88 3.39
C GLU A 152 18.69 -18.62 3.88
N SER A 153 19.41 -17.51 4.04
CA SER A 153 18.82 -16.22 4.39
C SER A 153 17.82 -15.73 3.34
N LEU A 154 18.13 -15.90 2.04
CA LEU A 154 17.20 -15.54 0.97
C LEU A 154 15.90 -16.34 1.03
N ILE A 155 15.97 -17.64 1.35
CA ILE A 155 14.78 -18.48 1.53
C ILE A 155 13.97 -18.02 2.73
N GLN A 156 14.60 -17.73 3.87
CA GLN A 156 13.89 -17.23 5.06
C GLN A 156 13.19 -15.89 4.80
N ASN A 157 13.83 -14.99 4.05
CA ASN A 157 13.23 -13.72 3.62
C ASN A 157 12.01 -13.97 2.71
N ALA A 158 12.14 -14.85 1.72
CA ALA A 158 11.04 -15.21 0.83
C ALA A 158 9.87 -15.87 1.57
N ILE A 159 10.13 -16.78 2.53
CA ILE A 159 9.11 -17.38 3.39
C ILE A 159 8.37 -16.28 4.17
N THR A 160 9.09 -15.32 4.72
CA THR A 160 8.51 -14.21 5.48
C THR A 160 7.56 -13.38 4.62
N SER A 161 7.95 -13.03 3.40
CA SER A 161 7.07 -12.28 2.46
C SER A 161 5.86 -13.09 1.96
N LEU A 162 5.90 -14.43 2.03
CA LEU A 162 4.77 -15.30 1.70
C LEU A 162 3.84 -15.57 2.88
N ALA A 163 4.27 -15.32 4.12
CA ALA A 163 3.58 -15.75 5.34
C ALA A 163 2.16 -15.19 5.53
N SER A 164 1.84 -14.04 4.94
CA SER A 164 0.49 -13.44 4.97
C SER A 164 -0.38 -13.77 3.76
N LYS A 165 0.15 -14.51 2.79
CA LYS A 165 -0.52 -14.83 1.53
C LYS A 165 -1.22 -16.19 1.60
N VAL A 166 -2.15 -16.42 0.67
CA VAL A 166 -2.91 -17.68 0.53
C VAL A 166 -1.98 -18.90 0.37
N VAL A 167 -0.79 -18.69 -0.19
CA VAL A 167 0.22 -19.73 -0.44
C VAL A 167 1.15 -20.00 0.75
N SER A 168 0.89 -19.39 1.91
CA SER A 168 1.74 -19.53 3.11
C SER A 168 1.94 -20.99 3.54
N GLN A 169 0.95 -21.87 3.32
CA GLN A 169 1.06 -23.30 3.62
C GLN A 169 2.08 -24.05 2.74
N ASN A 170 2.34 -23.54 1.53
CA ASN A 170 3.31 -24.09 0.59
C ASN A 170 4.56 -23.20 0.48
N ALA A 171 4.77 -22.27 1.42
CA ALA A 171 5.90 -21.35 1.39
C ALA A 171 7.25 -22.10 1.38
N ASP A 172 7.33 -23.23 2.06
CA ASP A 172 8.54 -24.07 2.11
C ASP A 172 8.93 -24.67 0.75
N ILE A 173 7.97 -24.78 -0.19
CA ILE A 173 8.21 -25.27 -1.55
C ILE A 173 8.43 -24.09 -2.51
N LEU A 174 7.59 -23.07 -2.39
CA LEU A 174 7.60 -21.92 -3.30
C LEU A 174 8.80 -20.98 -3.07
N ALA A 175 9.24 -20.80 -1.82
CA ALA A 175 10.35 -19.90 -1.50
C ALA A 175 11.68 -20.40 -2.09
N PRO A 176 12.10 -21.68 -1.92
CA PRO A 176 13.28 -22.19 -2.58
C PRO A 176 13.20 -22.08 -4.10
N LEU A 177 12.04 -22.36 -4.71
CA LEU A 177 11.85 -22.25 -6.16
C LEU A 177 12.06 -20.82 -6.66
N ALA A 178 11.48 -19.83 -5.95
CA ALA A 178 11.64 -18.42 -6.29
C ALA A 178 13.10 -17.97 -6.16
N VAL A 179 13.78 -18.35 -5.07
CA VAL A 179 15.20 -18.04 -4.85
C VAL A 179 16.08 -18.68 -5.91
N ASP A 180 15.88 -19.96 -6.21
CA ASP A 180 16.66 -20.68 -7.23
C ASP A 180 16.45 -20.10 -8.63
N CYS A 181 15.26 -19.58 -8.93
CA CYS A 181 14.98 -18.88 -10.18
C CYS A 181 15.75 -17.56 -10.26
N VAL A 182 15.68 -16.74 -9.21
CA VAL A 182 16.39 -15.44 -9.15
C VAL A 182 17.91 -15.63 -9.19
N MET A 183 18.45 -16.61 -8.48
CA MET A 183 19.89 -16.92 -8.48
C MET A 183 20.42 -17.38 -9.84
N LYS A 184 19.56 -17.90 -10.74
CA LYS A 184 19.95 -18.29 -12.09
C LYS A 184 19.98 -17.14 -13.08
N ILE A 185 19.17 -16.10 -12.86
CA ILE A 185 19.06 -14.96 -13.76
C ILE A 185 20.01 -13.81 -13.39
N ILE A 186 20.36 -13.68 -12.11
CA ILE A 186 21.15 -12.54 -11.64
C ILE A 186 22.63 -12.73 -11.95
N ASP A 187 23.22 -11.78 -12.66
CA ASP A 187 24.67 -11.66 -12.77
C ASP A 187 25.21 -10.78 -11.64
N LYS A 188 25.85 -11.41 -10.66
CA LYS A 188 26.36 -10.75 -9.44
C LYS A 188 27.38 -9.64 -9.72
N GLU A 189 28.04 -9.65 -10.87
CA GLU A 189 29.06 -8.64 -11.22
C GLU A 189 28.46 -7.38 -11.87
N HIS A 190 27.30 -7.52 -12.54
CA HIS A 190 26.73 -6.46 -13.38
C HIS A 190 25.35 -5.99 -12.93
N ASP A 191 24.59 -6.84 -12.24
CA ASP A 191 23.20 -6.56 -11.89
C ASP A 191 23.05 -6.05 -10.46
N THR A 192 22.34 -4.93 -10.34
CA THR A 192 21.90 -4.39 -9.05
C THR A 192 20.45 -4.77 -8.72
N ASN A 193 19.72 -5.37 -9.67
CA ASN A 193 18.35 -5.83 -9.48
C ASN A 193 18.05 -6.99 -10.46
N ALA A 194 17.17 -7.91 -10.06
CA ALA A 194 16.76 -9.03 -10.90
C ALA A 194 15.65 -8.59 -11.88
N ASP A 195 15.85 -8.82 -13.18
CA ASP A 195 14.82 -8.53 -14.18
C ASP A 195 13.74 -9.62 -14.20
N LEU A 196 12.55 -9.27 -13.69
CA LEU A 196 11.42 -10.19 -13.65
C LEU A 196 10.92 -10.61 -15.05
N ARG A 197 11.33 -9.94 -16.13
CA ARG A 197 11.01 -10.35 -17.51
C ARG A 197 11.67 -11.68 -17.90
N ASP A 198 12.78 -12.03 -17.24
CA ASP A 198 13.48 -13.29 -17.45
C ASP A 198 12.86 -14.45 -16.65
N VAL A 199 11.86 -14.16 -15.82
CA VAL A 199 11.10 -15.15 -15.05
C VAL A 199 9.74 -15.40 -15.71
N PHE A 200 9.57 -16.60 -16.27
CA PHE A 200 8.29 -17.02 -16.85
C PHE A 200 7.45 -17.82 -15.84
N VAL A 201 6.25 -17.32 -15.52
CA VAL A 201 5.28 -18.03 -14.67
C VAL A 201 4.17 -18.64 -15.54
N GLY A 202 4.29 -19.94 -15.81
CA GLY A 202 3.27 -20.72 -16.52
C GLY A 202 2.16 -21.21 -15.59
N LYS A 203 0.90 -21.15 -16.03
CA LYS A 203 -0.25 -21.72 -15.30
C LYS A 203 -0.77 -22.95 -16.03
N VAL A 204 -0.79 -24.09 -15.33
CA VAL A 204 -1.35 -25.34 -15.84
C VAL A 204 -2.65 -25.64 -15.10
N LEU A 205 -3.66 -26.13 -15.82
CA LEU A 205 -4.94 -26.53 -15.24
C LEU A 205 -4.84 -27.95 -14.70
N GLY A 206 -5.23 -28.15 -13.43
CA GLY A 206 -5.12 -29.42 -12.72
C GLY A 206 -3.85 -29.51 -11.87
N GLY A 207 -3.72 -30.58 -11.08
CA GLY A 207 -2.64 -30.76 -10.11
C GLY A 207 -2.88 -30.09 -8.76
N THR A 208 -1.89 -30.20 -7.89
CA THR A 208 -1.77 -29.55 -6.59
C THR A 208 -0.61 -28.55 -6.61
N VAL A 209 -0.48 -27.71 -5.58
CA VAL A 209 0.63 -26.73 -5.50
C VAL A 209 2.00 -27.41 -5.38
N ASP A 210 2.01 -28.70 -5.01
CA ASP A 210 3.21 -29.50 -4.85
C ASP A 210 3.68 -30.14 -6.18
N ASP A 211 2.87 -30.08 -7.25
CA ASP A 211 3.15 -30.62 -8.60
C ASP A 211 3.78 -29.55 -9.52
#